data_AF-A0A0M0GCW2-F1
#
_entry.id   AF-A0A0M0GCW2-F1
#
_cell.length_a   1.000
_cell.length_b   1.000
_cell.length_c   1.000
_cell.angle_alpha   90.00
_cell.angle_beta   90.00
_cell.angle_gamma   90.00
#
_symmetry.space_group_name_H-M   'P 1'
#
loop_
_entity.id
_entity.type
_entity.pdbx_description
1 polymer ?
#
loop_
_entity_poly.entity_id
_entity_poly.type
_entity_poly.pdbx_seq_one_letter_code
_entity_poly.pdbx_strand_id
1 'polypeptide(L)' 'MRQIENIWTLVYKEKNEDPHAHSYTSESDALEAKEFILDADGGETFDGSIVEIEWCYLIQGKLIIKSI' A
#
# COMPACT_ATOMS: atom_id res chain seq x y z
N MET A 1 -21.22 8.02 -18.83
CA MET A 1 -19.86 8.28 -18.32
C MET A 1 -19.47 7.11 -17.44
N ARG A 2 -18.29 6.50 -17.61
CA ARG A 2 -17.82 5.49 -16.65
C ARG A 2 -17.46 6.24 -15.37
N GLN A 3 -18.09 5.86 -14.26
CA GLN A 3 -17.71 6.35 -12.94
C GLN A 3 -16.28 5.87 -12.67
N ILE A 4 -15.35 6.81 -12.43
CA ILE A 4 -14.01 6.44 -12.01
C ILE A 4 -14.13 6.07 -10.54
N GLU A 5 -14.06 4.79 -10.24
CA GLU A 5 -13.98 4.31 -8.88
C GLU A 5 -12.64 4.73 -8.27
N ASN A 6 -12.66 5.07 -6.99
CA ASN A 6 -11.43 5.34 -6.26
C ASN A 6 -10.65 4.03 -6.13
N ILE A 7 -9.35 4.07 -6.37
CA ILE A 7 -8.45 2.94 -6.22
C ILE A 7 -7.33 3.36 -5.28
N TRP A 8 -7.06 2.53 -4.29
CA TRP A 8 -5.96 2.70 -3.34
C TRP A 8 -4.93 1.63 -3.65
N THR A 9 -3.68 2.01 -3.91
CA THR A 9 -2.63 1.06 -4.24
C THR A 9 -1.50 1.17 -3.22
N LEU A 10 -1.27 0.08 -2.51
CA LEU A 10 -0.14 -0.11 -1.62
C LEU A 10 1.00 -0.73 -2.40
N VAL A 11 2.18 -0.09 -2.37
CA VAL A 11 3.41 -0.64 -2.92
C VAL A 11 4.38 -0.82 -1.77
N TYR A 12 4.93 -2.03 -1.63
CA TYR A 12 5.91 -2.31 -0.58
C TYR A 12 7.00 -3.23 -1.12
N LYS A 13 8.20 -3.11 -0.54
CA LYS A 13 9.35 -3.93 -0.92
C LYS A 13 10.00 -4.54 0.30
N GLU A 14 9.98 -5.87 0.33
CA GLU A 14 10.76 -6.66 1.27
C GLU A 14 12.21 -6.78 0.79
N LYS A 15 13.13 -6.95 1.73
CA LYS A 15 14.56 -7.02 1.45
C LYS A 15 14.88 -8.28 0.65
N ASN A 16 15.59 -8.08 -0.44
CA ASN A 16 15.93 -9.11 -1.43
C ASN A 16 14.74 -9.65 -2.23
N GLU A 17 13.55 -9.04 -2.11
CA GLU A 17 12.42 -9.33 -2.98
C GLU A 17 12.17 -8.22 -4.01
N ASP A 18 11.40 -8.57 -5.03
CA ASP A 18 10.83 -7.59 -5.95
C ASP A 18 9.71 -6.79 -5.26
N PRO A 19 9.45 -5.54 -5.68
CA PRO A 19 8.36 -4.75 -5.11
C PRO A 19 7.00 -5.39 -5.39
N HIS A 20 6.16 -5.44 -4.37
CA HIS A 20 4.79 -5.91 -4.42
C HIS A 20 3.83 -4.73 -4.53
N ALA A 21 2.72 -4.91 -5.25
CA ALA A 21 1.66 -3.91 -5.37
C ALA A 21 0.28 -4.55 -5.18
N HIS A 22 -0.52 -4.01 -4.26
CA HIS A 22 -1.90 -4.44 -4.04
C HIS A 22 -2.86 -3.27 -4.18
N SER A 23 -3.98 -3.48 -4.88
CA SER A 23 -4.98 -2.44 -5.13
C SER A 23 -6.31 -2.79 -4.46
N TYR A 24 -6.91 -1.78 -3.85
CA TYR A 24 -8.17 -1.86 -3.13
C TYR A 24 -9.15 -0.85 -3.71
N THR A 25 -10.44 -1.18 -3.67
CA THR A 25 -11.56 -0.25 -4.00
C THR A 25 -12.30 0.21 -2.74
N SER A 26 -11.82 -0.18 -1.57
CA SER A 26 -12.30 0.22 -0.26
C SER A 26 -11.17 0.93 0.49
N GLU A 27 -11.43 2.15 0.98
CA GLU A 27 -10.45 2.92 1.75
C GLU A 27 -10.09 2.21 3.05
N SER A 28 -11.07 1.63 3.74
CA SER A 28 -10.86 0.94 5.02
C SER A 28 -9.95 -0.27 4.85
N ASP A 29 -10.19 -1.08 3.81
CA ASP A 29 -9.43 -2.31 3.57
C ASP A 29 -7.98 -1.97 3.19
N ALA A 30 -7.80 -0.88 2.44
CA ALA A 30 -6.49 -0.36 2.11
C ALA A 30 -5.74 0.12 3.37
N LEU A 31 -6.43 0.88 4.24
CA LEU A 31 -5.84 1.36 5.51
C LEU A 31 -5.49 0.20 6.46
N GLU A 32 -6.35 -0.81 6.58
CA GLU A 32 -6.09 -2.00 7.39
C GLU A 32 -4.87 -2.77 6.86
N ALA A 33 -4.77 -2.97 5.55
CA ALA A 33 -3.60 -3.60 4.94
C ALA A 33 -2.32 -2.79 5.13
N LYS A 34 -2.43 -1.46 5.07
CA LYS A 34 -1.32 -0.54 5.37
C LYS A 34 -0.83 -0.70 6.80
N GLU A 35 -1.76 -0.66 7.76
CA GLU A 35 -1.45 -0.81 9.18
C GLU A 35 -0.85 -2.18 9.46
N PHE A 36 -1.39 -3.25 8.85
CA PHE A 36 -0.82 -4.59 8.96
C PHE A 36 0.64 -4.65 8.49
N ILE A 37 0.97 -4.03 7.35
CA ILE A 37 2.33 -4.03 6.79
C ILE A 37 3.27 -3.11 7.59
N LEU A 38 2.77 -2.00 8.15
CA LEU A 38 3.56 -1.12 9.03
C LEU A 38 3.77 -1.72 10.42
N ASP A 39 2.76 -2.37 10.99
CA ASP A 39 2.87 -3.07 12.27
C ASP A 39 3.75 -4.31 12.15
N ALA A 40 3.76 -4.98 11.00
CA ALA A 40 4.73 -6.03 10.67
C ALA A 40 6.19 -5.52 10.73
N ASP A 41 6.42 -4.22 10.50
CA ASP A 41 7.73 -3.56 10.64
C ASP A 41 8.07 -3.23 12.11
N GLY A 42 7.05 -3.15 12.99
CA GLY A 42 7.17 -2.93 14.43
C GLY A 42 7.07 -4.19 15.30
N GLY A 43 6.71 -5.33 14.71
CA GLY A 43 6.44 -6.58 15.43
C GLY A 43 6.61 -7.78 14.51
N GLU A 44 7.83 -8.32 14.48
CA GLU A 44 8.21 -9.66 14.03
C GLU A 44 7.20 -10.38 13.13
N THR A 45 7.23 -10.11 11.82
CA THR A 45 6.87 -11.15 10.85
C THR A 45 8.04 -11.42 9.92
N PHE A 46 8.48 -12.68 9.97
CA PHE A 46 9.44 -13.37 9.10
C PHE A 46 10.55 -12.49 8.48
N ASP A 47 11.67 -12.34 9.21
CA ASP A 47 12.94 -11.73 8.73
C ASP A 47 13.04 -10.19 8.72
N GLY A 48 11.99 -9.48 9.18
CA GLY A 48 12.09 -8.12 9.72
C GLY A 48 12.70 -7.08 8.78
N SER A 49 12.37 -7.15 7.48
CA SER A 49 13.06 -6.32 6.49
C SER A 49 12.13 -5.79 5.40
N ILE A 50 11.12 -4.98 5.75
CA ILE A 50 10.51 -4.07 4.77
C ILE A 50 11.40 -2.83 4.71
N VAL A 51 11.88 -2.48 3.51
CA VAL A 51 12.86 -1.38 3.36
C VAL A 51 12.22 -0.13 2.76
N GLU A 52 11.10 -0.28 2.05
CA GLU A 52 10.44 0.82 1.36
C GLU A 52 8.94 0.54 1.20
N ILE A 53 8.12 1.49 1.65
CA ILE A 53 6.67 1.48 1.45
C ILE A 53 6.30 2.78 0.75
N GLU A 54 5.75 2.66 -0.46
CA GLU A 54 5.18 3.77 -1.19
C GLU A 54 3.67 3.61 -1.26
N TRP A 55 2.96 4.69 -0.92
CA TRP A 55 1.51 4.68 -0.93
C TRP A 55 0.98 5.60 -2.03
N CYS A 56 0.13 5.06 -2.92
CA CYS A 56 -0.52 5.88 -3.95
C CYS A 56 -2.03 5.68 -4.02
N TYR A 57 -2.73 6.74 -4.39
CA TYR A 57 -4.18 6.77 -4.53
C TYR A 57 -4.53 7.25 -5.92
N LEU A 58 -5.46 6.57 -6.60
CA LEU A 58 -6.16 7.11 -7.76
C LEU A 58 -7.58 7.49 -7.33
N ILE A 59 -7.76 8.74 -6.91
CA ILE A 59 -9.07 9.25 -6.45
C ILE A 59 -9.68 10.05 -7.60
N GLN A 60 -10.81 9.58 -8.13
CA GLN A 60 -11.51 10.22 -9.25
C GLN A 60 -10.58 10.52 -10.45
N GLY A 61 -9.62 9.64 -10.73
CA GLY A 61 -8.68 9.78 -11.83
C GLY A 61 -7.47 10.70 -11.55
N LYS A 62 -7.30 11.16 -10.31
CA LYS A 62 -6.11 11.90 -9.87
C LYS A 62 -5.19 10.99 -9.06
N LEU A 63 -3.94 10.89 -9.50
CA LEU A 63 -2.89 10.19 -8.76
C LEU A 63 -2.37 11.07 -7.62
N ILE A 64 -2.41 10.55 -6.39
CA ILE A 64 -1.85 11.17 -5.20
C ILE A 64 -0.81 10.19 -4.66
N ILE A 65 0.44 10.62 -4.55
CA ILE A 65 1.52 9.80 -4.00
C ILE A 65 1.87 10.37 -2.62
N LYS A 66 1.88 9.52 -1.60
CA LYS A 66 2.39 9.84 -0.27
C LYS A 66 3.56 8.92 0.03
N SER A 67 4.75 9.49 0.05
CA SER A 67 5.90 8.91 0.73
C SER A 67 5.64 8.95 2.24
N ILE A 68 5.90 7.83 2.92
CA ILE A 68 5.78 7.69 4.37
C ILE A 68 7.12 8.02 5.02
#